data_AF-R7YLU7-F1
#
_entry.id   AF-R7YLU7-F1
#
_cell.length_a   1.000
_cell.length_b   1.000
_cell.length_c   1.000
_cell.angle_alpha   90.00
_cell.angle_beta   90.00
_cell.angle_gamma   90.00
#
_symmetry.space_group_name_H-M   'P 1'
#
loop_
_entity.id
_entity.type
_entity.pdbx_description
1 polymer ?
#
loop_
_entity_poly.entity_id
_entity_poly.type
_entity_poly.pdbx_seq_one_letter_code
_entity_poly.pdbx_strand_id
1 'polypeptide(L)'
;MVSASTLWTLVVAVGPFVLPKIPAFIRSLRSLGQNAAIRRITPKAKRATNILTFAFAFFLIASFPGLAPENIFQATQSRLIIPNDVLFARLSQLRPLTLLDEALKMKFVSLESRLLYLRFGPDVLATCTFCNPDDEFSHLYFALPMLLLPHLANLIVVGLATASLLAGSHASRWRNHAVTASLAFLVADIYLLATYDHSENKTATTLGALDCFFWRMRTLRYVMFMAIDAVLGLVIWASSTNRAFVKPLSAVERQEYSVRMLEAITGRLMGLSLVMSAERSDMSSGGLFGRAANYWMREDAANNEMHGEPEVVQAMQNAKSRINLARVELEAKILAAGIIRDAHDVRASGLIYQPPLE
;
A
#
# COMPACT_ATOMS: atom_id res chain seq x y z
N MET A 1 6.63 -16.70 27.01
CA MET A 1 7.40 -15.51 26.57
C MET A 1 8.31 -15.94 25.44
N VAL A 2 8.41 -15.22 24.31
CA VAL A 2 9.41 -15.56 23.28
C VAL A 2 10.77 -15.25 23.90
N SER A 3 11.59 -16.29 24.15
CA SER A 3 12.90 -16.11 24.74
C SER A 3 13.79 -15.28 23.80
N ALA A 4 14.60 -14.39 24.38
CA ALA A 4 15.63 -13.65 23.63
C ALA A 4 16.55 -14.59 22.84
N SER A 5 16.76 -15.82 23.33
CA SER A 5 17.54 -16.84 22.64
C SER A 5 16.88 -17.29 21.32
N THR A 6 15.55 -17.39 21.25
CA THR A 6 14.81 -17.81 20.06
C THR A 6 14.80 -16.73 18.98
N LEU A 7 14.70 -15.45 19.40
CA LEU A 7 14.87 -14.32 18.49
C LEU A 7 16.30 -14.23 17.97
N TRP A 8 17.29 -14.48 18.84
CA TRP A 8 18.69 -14.48 18.46
C TRP A 8 19.03 -15.61 17.48
N THR A 9 18.53 -16.83 17.68
CA THR A 9 18.73 -17.92 16.72
C THR A 9 18.05 -17.65 15.39
N LEU A 10 16.85 -17.05 15.36
CA LEU A 10 16.21 -16.66 14.11
C LEU A 10 17.01 -15.59 13.36
N VAL A 11 17.53 -14.59 14.08
CA VAL A 11 18.38 -13.53 13.52
C VAL A 11 19.71 -14.08 13.04
N VAL A 12 20.34 -15.02 13.74
CA VAL A 12 21.61 -15.63 13.32
C VAL A 12 21.42 -16.60 12.14
N ALA A 13 20.29 -17.32 12.09
CA ALA A 13 20.00 -18.26 11.00
C ALA A 13 19.58 -17.55 9.71
N VAL A 14 18.73 -16.52 9.80
CA VAL A 14 18.16 -15.81 8.64
C VAL A 14 18.96 -14.55 8.30
N GLY A 15 19.60 -13.92 9.29
CA GLY A 15 20.34 -12.68 9.15
C GLY A 15 21.43 -12.71 8.07
N PRO A 16 22.30 -13.73 7.98
CA PRO A 16 23.35 -13.78 6.97
C PRO A 16 22.82 -13.78 5.53
N PHE A 17 21.60 -14.27 5.30
CA PHE A 17 20.98 -14.31 3.97
C PHE A 17 20.20 -13.02 3.65
N VAL A 18 19.67 -12.33 4.67
CA VAL A 18 18.85 -11.12 4.51
C VAL A 18 19.69 -9.85 4.61
N LEU A 19 20.61 -9.75 5.58
CA LEU A 19 21.49 -8.61 5.84
C LEU A 19 22.23 -8.09 4.60
N PRO A 20 22.87 -8.91 3.75
CA PRO A 20 23.58 -8.38 2.57
C PRO A 20 22.64 -7.77 1.52
N LYS A 21 21.35 -8.15 1.53
CA LYS A 21 20.35 -7.63 0.59
C LYS A 21 19.69 -6.34 1.06
N ILE A 22 19.69 -6.05 2.37
CA ILE A 22 19.15 -4.82 2.94
C ILE A 22 19.83 -3.55 2.40
N PRO A 23 21.18 -3.40 2.40
CA PRO A 23 21.81 -2.19 1.89
C PRO A 23 21.66 -2.04 0.38
N ALA A 24 21.65 -3.15 -0.39
CA ALA A 24 21.35 -3.12 -1.81
C ALA A 24 19.90 -2.67 -2.08
N PHE A 25 18.95 -3.16 -1.27
CA PHE A 25 17.56 -2.74 -1.30
C PHE A 25 17.39 -1.25 -0.94
N ILE A 26 18.03 -0.78 0.14
CA ILE A 26 18.02 0.64 0.54
C ILE A 26 18.67 1.54 -0.52
N ARG A 27 19.77 1.10 -1.15
CA ARG A 27 20.40 1.85 -2.25
C ARG A 27 19.48 1.91 -3.47
N SER A 28 18.82 0.81 -3.83
CA SER A 28 17.83 0.79 -4.92
C SER A 28 16.64 1.71 -4.65
N LEU A 29 16.22 1.82 -3.39
CA LEU A 29 15.18 2.74 -2.94
C LEU A 29 15.60 4.21 -3.08
N ARG A 30 16.85 4.54 -2.74
CA ARG A 30 17.40 5.91 -2.84
C ARG A 30 17.72 6.30 -4.28
N SER A 31 18.24 5.40 -5.12
CA SER A 31 18.65 5.72 -6.49
C SER A 31 17.48 5.89 -7.46
N LEU A 32 16.34 5.26 -7.20
CA LEU A 32 15.15 5.34 -8.07
C LEU A 32 14.23 6.53 -7.77
N GLY A 33 14.31 7.11 -6.56
CA GLY A 33 13.45 8.20 -6.12
C GLY A 33 13.97 9.61 -6.43
N GLN A 34 15.25 9.78 -6.77
CA GLN A 34 15.84 11.12 -6.92
C GLN A 34 15.35 11.89 -8.16
N ASN A 35 14.89 11.18 -9.20
CA ASN A 35 14.48 11.79 -10.47
C ASN A 35 13.02 11.53 -10.87
N ALA A 36 12.24 10.88 -10.01
CA ALA A 36 10.84 10.54 -10.31
C ALA A 36 9.89 11.55 -9.67
N ALA A 37 9.07 12.22 -10.49
CA ALA A 37 8.05 13.13 -9.98
C ALA A 37 7.02 12.38 -9.10
N ILE A 38 6.76 12.93 -7.90
CA ILE A 38 5.76 12.40 -6.98
C ILE A 38 4.39 12.47 -7.65
N ARG A 39 3.73 11.31 -7.79
CA ARG A 39 2.41 11.21 -8.43
C ARG A 39 1.31 11.03 -7.38
N ARG A 40 0.12 11.56 -7.65
CA ARG A 40 -1.09 11.21 -6.91
C ARG A 40 -1.40 9.72 -7.05
N ILE A 41 -1.97 9.12 -6.00
CA ILE A 41 -2.35 7.70 -6.03
C ILE A 41 -3.31 7.40 -7.17
N THR A 42 -3.05 6.32 -7.91
CA THR A 42 -3.95 5.87 -8.98
C THR A 42 -5.25 5.31 -8.37
N PRO A 43 -6.41 5.45 -9.03
CA PRO A 43 -7.70 5.00 -8.46
C PRO A 43 -7.74 3.48 -8.22
N LYS A 44 -6.98 2.69 -8.98
CA LYS A 44 -6.83 1.24 -8.77
C LYS A 44 -6.01 0.94 -7.51
N ALA A 45 -4.87 1.61 -7.33
CA ALA A 45 -4.05 1.46 -6.12
C ALA A 45 -4.80 1.94 -4.87
N LYS A 46 -5.60 3.01 -4.96
CA LYS A 46 -6.45 3.47 -3.85
C LYS A 46 -7.44 2.39 -3.40
N ARG A 47 -8.08 1.68 -4.34
CA ARG A 47 -8.98 0.56 -4.00
C ARG A 47 -8.25 -0.56 -3.28
N ALA A 48 -7.07 -0.93 -3.76
CA ALA A 48 -6.22 -1.94 -3.11
C ALA A 48 -5.86 -1.57 -1.67
N THR A 49 -5.36 -0.34 -1.48
CA THR A 49 -5.02 0.17 -0.15
C THR A 49 -6.25 0.22 0.75
N ASN A 50 -7.42 0.65 0.24
CA ASN A 50 -8.66 0.65 1.02
C ASN A 50 -9.05 -0.76 1.49
N ILE A 51 -8.99 -1.78 0.62
CA ILE A 51 -9.28 -3.18 0.99
C ILE A 51 -8.36 -3.62 2.14
N LEU A 52 -7.06 -3.34 2.03
CA LEU A 52 -6.09 -3.68 3.07
C LEU A 52 -6.30 -2.89 4.36
N THR A 53 -6.72 -1.62 4.27
CA THR A 53 -7.08 -0.83 5.46
C THR A 53 -8.31 -1.40 6.18
N PHE A 54 -9.33 -1.84 5.44
CA PHE A 54 -10.49 -2.50 6.04
C PHE A 54 -10.12 -3.84 6.69
N ALA A 55 -9.29 -4.64 6.03
CA ALA A 55 -8.79 -5.89 6.59
C ALA A 55 -7.92 -5.65 7.83
N PHE A 56 -7.02 -4.67 7.80
CA PHE A 56 -6.24 -4.22 8.94
C PHE A 56 -7.14 -3.85 10.12
N ALA A 57 -8.18 -3.05 9.90
CA ALA A 57 -9.12 -2.65 10.95
C ALA A 57 -9.89 -3.87 11.50
N PHE A 58 -10.33 -4.77 10.63
CA PHE A 58 -11.01 -6.00 11.01
C PHE A 58 -10.12 -6.90 11.88
N PHE A 59 -8.87 -7.16 11.47
CA PHE A 59 -7.94 -7.99 12.23
C PHE A 59 -7.48 -7.31 13.52
N LEU A 60 -7.35 -5.98 13.53
CA LEU A 60 -7.09 -5.22 14.74
C LEU A 60 -8.21 -5.42 15.76
N ILE A 61 -9.47 -5.29 15.34
CA ILE A 61 -10.63 -5.55 16.19
C ILE A 61 -10.62 -7.02 16.65
N ALA A 62 -10.43 -7.98 15.74
CA ALA A 62 -10.39 -9.41 16.04
C ALA A 62 -9.25 -9.82 17.00
N SER A 63 -8.16 -9.05 17.05
CA SER A 63 -7.05 -9.27 17.98
C SER A 63 -7.40 -8.97 19.43
N PHE A 64 -8.49 -8.22 19.67
CA PHE A 64 -8.88 -7.80 21.00
C PHE A 64 -9.36 -9.00 21.83
N PRO A 65 -8.89 -9.14 23.10
CA PRO A 65 -9.18 -10.31 23.92
C PRO A 65 -10.67 -10.47 24.24
N GLY A 66 -11.46 -9.39 24.22
CA GLY A 66 -12.91 -9.47 24.45
C GLY A 66 -13.69 -10.23 23.37
N LEU A 67 -13.11 -10.47 22.19
CA LEU A 67 -13.71 -11.31 21.15
C LEU A 67 -13.20 -12.76 21.17
N ALA A 68 -12.23 -13.06 22.02
CA ALA A 68 -11.75 -14.42 22.23
C ALA A 68 -12.74 -15.19 23.12
N PRO A 69 -12.87 -16.51 22.96
CA PRO A 69 -13.67 -17.30 23.89
C PRO A 69 -13.10 -17.16 25.29
N GLU A 70 -13.99 -17.16 26.28
CA GLU A 70 -13.63 -16.99 27.68
C GLU A 70 -12.69 -18.12 28.14
N ASN A 71 -11.61 -17.75 28.86
CA ASN A 71 -10.77 -18.71 29.55
C ASN A 71 -11.35 -18.97 30.95
N ILE A 72 -11.85 -20.18 31.20
CA ILE A 72 -12.54 -20.55 32.45
C ILE A 72 -11.61 -20.40 33.67
N PHE A 73 -10.31 -20.71 33.53
CA PHE A 73 -9.35 -20.57 34.63
C PHE A 73 -9.06 -19.11 34.95
N GLN A 74 -8.98 -18.24 33.93
CA GLN A 74 -8.81 -16.80 34.14
C GLN A 74 -10.09 -16.15 34.68
N ALA A 75 -11.26 -16.51 34.16
CA ALA A 75 -12.54 -15.96 34.62
C ALA A 75 -12.81 -16.29 36.09
N THR A 76 -12.57 -17.55 36.49
CA THR A 76 -12.77 -18.01 37.88
C THR A 76 -11.58 -17.75 38.80
N GLN A 77 -10.49 -17.15 38.28
CA GLN A 77 -9.21 -16.95 38.99
C GLN A 77 -8.70 -18.24 39.67
N SER A 78 -8.87 -19.38 39.00
CA SER A 78 -8.58 -20.70 39.55
C SER A 78 -7.26 -21.28 39.04
N ARG A 79 -6.57 -22.03 39.90
CA ARG A 79 -5.35 -22.76 39.53
C ARG A 79 -5.70 -23.99 38.69
N LEU A 80 -4.74 -24.47 37.90
CA LEU A 80 -4.96 -25.61 37.00
C LEU A 80 -5.33 -26.91 37.74
N ILE A 81 -4.85 -27.10 38.97
CA ILE A 81 -5.03 -28.34 39.78
C ILE A 81 -6.38 -28.37 40.53
N ILE A 82 -7.23 -27.33 40.42
CA ILE A 82 -8.51 -27.24 41.15
C ILE A 82 -9.44 -28.45 40.87
N PRO A 83 -10.20 -28.96 41.85
CA PRO A 83 -11.21 -29.98 41.58
C PRO A 83 -12.26 -29.51 40.55
N ASN A 84 -12.70 -30.41 39.67
CA ASN A 84 -13.59 -30.07 38.55
C ASN A 84 -14.92 -29.48 39.05
N ASP A 85 -15.52 -30.09 40.07
CA ASP A 85 -16.79 -29.62 40.62
C ASP A 85 -16.69 -28.21 41.21
N VAL A 86 -15.57 -27.89 41.86
CA VAL A 86 -15.33 -26.55 42.42
C VAL A 86 -15.15 -25.52 41.31
N LEU A 87 -14.45 -25.87 40.23
CA LEU A 87 -14.25 -24.98 39.08
C LEU A 87 -15.61 -24.60 38.46
N PHE A 88 -16.45 -25.60 38.16
CA PHE A 88 -17.74 -25.35 37.53
C PHE A 88 -18.77 -24.77 38.49
N ALA A 89 -18.69 -25.04 39.79
CA ALA A 89 -19.50 -24.36 40.80
C ALA A 89 -19.16 -22.86 40.89
N ARG A 90 -17.87 -22.49 40.79
CA ARG A 90 -17.45 -21.08 40.70
C ARG A 90 -17.91 -20.44 39.40
N LEU A 91 -17.78 -21.15 38.28
CA LEU A 91 -18.25 -20.67 36.99
C LEU A 91 -19.77 -20.42 37.01
N SER A 92 -20.55 -21.33 37.60
CA SER A 92 -22.00 -21.17 37.74
C SER A 92 -22.42 -20.00 38.63
N GLN A 93 -21.55 -19.56 39.54
CA GLN A 93 -21.78 -18.35 40.34
C GLN A 93 -21.57 -17.07 39.53
N LEU A 94 -20.71 -17.09 38.51
CA LEU A 94 -20.45 -15.95 37.64
C LEU A 94 -21.53 -15.80 36.56
N ARG A 95 -21.97 -16.92 35.97
CA ARG A 95 -22.97 -16.96 34.90
C ARG A 95 -23.61 -18.35 34.78
N PRO A 96 -24.80 -18.48 34.18
CA PRO A 96 -25.37 -19.79 33.87
C PRO A 96 -24.42 -20.59 32.97
N LEU A 97 -24.35 -21.91 33.21
CA LEU A 97 -23.53 -22.82 32.43
C LEU A 97 -24.12 -22.98 31.03
N THR A 98 -23.25 -22.86 30.02
CA THR A 98 -23.62 -23.09 28.62
C THR A 98 -23.44 -24.57 28.27
N LEU A 99 -24.02 -25.00 27.14
CA LEU A 99 -23.83 -26.36 26.60
C LEU A 99 -22.34 -26.70 26.39
N LEU A 100 -21.54 -25.69 26.02
CA LEU A 100 -20.10 -25.84 25.87
C LEU A 100 -19.43 -26.09 27.22
N ASP A 101 -19.84 -25.39 28.28
CA ASP A 101 -19.29 -25.59 29.62
C ASP A 101 -19.65 -26.97 30.18
N GLU A 102 -20.86 -27.46 29.93
CA GLU A 102 -21.27 -28.81 30.32
C GLU A 102 -20.45 -29.88 29.59
N ALA A 103 -20.23 -29.70 28.28
CA ALA A 103 -19.35 -30.59 27.51
C ALA A 103 -17.91 -30.56 28.04
N LEU A 104 -17.37 -29.38 28.37
CA LEU A 104 -16.05 -29.25 28.97
C LEU A 104 -15.96 -29.91 30.35
N LYS A 105 -17.01 -29.78 31.18
CA LYS A 105 -17.08 -30.42 32.50
C LYS A 105 -16.91 -31.93 32.39
N MET A 106 -17.53 -32.55 31.39
CA MET A 106 -17.40 -34.00 31.13
C MET A 106 -16.00 -34.40 30.63
N LYS A 107 -15.25 -33.49 29.98
CA LYS A 107 -13.92 -33.75 29.43
C LYS A 107 -12.77 -33.44 30.41
N PHE A 108 -13.00 -32.63 31.44
CA PHE A 108 -12.01 -32.26 32.48
C PHE A 108 -11.76 -33.36 33.53
N VAL A 109 -11.55 -34.60 33.08
CA VAL A 109 -11.31 -35.77 33.93
C VAL A 109 -9.85 -35.84 34.41
N SER A 110 -8.89 -35.43 33.58
CA SER A 110 -7.46 -35.52 33.87
C SER A 110 -6.79 -34.16 33.85
N LEU A 111 -5.59 -34.06 34.45
CA LEU A 111 -4.74 -32.88 34.29
C LEU A 111 -4.38 -32.66 32.81
N GLU A 112 -4.17 -33.77 32.08
CA GLU A 112 -3.80 -33.74 30.66
C GLU A 112 -4.87 -33.07 29.80
N SER A 113 -6.16 -33.36 30.02
CA SER A 113 -7.23 -32.70 29.25
C SER A 113 -7.30 -31.20 29.52
N ARG A 114 -6.91 -30.74 30.72
CA ARG A 114 -6.81 -29.31 31.04
C ARG A 114 -5.61 -28.63 30.37
N LEU A 115 -4.53 -29.35 30.14
CA LEU A 115 -3.39 -28.83 29.37
C LEU A 115 -3.73 -28.72 27.88
N LEU A 116 -4.41 -29.74 27.35
CA LEU A 116 -4.93 -29.72 25.98
C LEU A 116 -5.93 -28.58 25.77
N TYR A 117 -6.76 -28.25 26.78
CA TYR A 117 -7.60 -27.06 26.78
C TYR A 117 -6.80 -25.76 26.61
N LEU A 118 -5.65 -25.62 27.28
CA LEU A 118 -4.82 -24.42 27.16
C LEU A 118 -4.10 -24.31 25.81
N ARG A 119 -3.82 -25.46 25.18
CA ARG A 119 -3.15 -25.56 23.87
C ARG A 119 -4.12 -25.34 22.71
N PHE A 120 -5.21 -26.10 22.66
CA PHE A 120 -6.15 -26.12 21.53
C PHE A 120 -7.40 -25.26 21.73
N GLY A 121 -7.72 -24.89 22.97
CA GLY A 121 -8.86 -24.05 23.31
C GLY A 121 -10.14 -24.82 23.67
N PRO A 122 -11.20 -24.08 24.08
CA PRO A 122 -12.46 -24.65 24.55
C PRO A 122 -13.19 -25.47 23.49
N ASP A 123 -13.28 -24.96 22.27
CA ASP A 123 -14.15 -25.53 21.24
C ASP A 123 -13.67 -26.90 20.77
N VAL A 124 -12.35 -27.04 20.53
CA VAL A 124 -11.72 -28.30 20.14
C VAL A 124 -11.95 -29.40 21.17
N LEU A 125 -11.77 -29.07 22.46
CA LEU A 125 -11.91 -30.07 23.51
C LEU A 125 -13.37 -30.43 23.80
N ALA A 126 -14.28 -29.46 23.72
CA ALA A 126 -15.70 -29.66 23.98
C ALA A 126 -16.39 -30.47 22.86
N THR A 127 -16.07 -30.17 21.60
CA THR A 127 -16.82 -30.69 20.44
C THR A 127 -16.19 -31.92 19.80
N CYS A 128 -14.92 -32.22 20.07
CA CYS A 128 -14.29 -33.38 19.46
C CYS A 128 -14.81 -34.71 20.06
N THR A 129 -15.41 -35.53 19.19
CA THR A 129 -16.00 -36.82 19.55
C THR A 129 -15.00 -37.98 19.48
N PHE A 130 -13.98 -37.90 18.61
CA PHE A 130 -13.00 -38.97 18.39
C PHE A 130 -11.64 -38.71 19.04
N CYS A 131 -11.44 -37.53 19.63
CA CYS A 131 -10.16 -37.16 20.23
C CYS A 131 -9.94 -37.89 21.56
N ASN A 132 -8.75 -38.46 21.73
CA ASN A 132 -8.32 -39.12 22.95
C ASN A 132 -7.25 -38.28 23.65
N PRO A 133 -7.29 -38.14 24.99
CA PRO A 133 -6.33 -37.32 25.73
C PRO A 133 -4.90 -37.86 25.64
N ASP A 134 -4.74 -39.17 25.40
CA ASP A 134 -3.42 -39.82 25.25
C ASP A 134 -2.84 -39.68 23.83
N ASP A 135 -3.66 -39.30 22.84
CA ASP A 135 -3.25 -39.08 21.46
C ASP A 135 -3.38 -37.60 21.06
N GLU A 136 -2.29 -36.86 21.20
CA GLU A 136 -2.22 -35.45 20.87
C GLU A 136 -2.55 -35.14 19.40
N PHE A 137 -2.23 -36.07 18.49
CA PHE A 137 -2.44 -35.85 17.06
C PHE A 137 -3.92 -35.78 16.71
N SER A 138 -4.77 -36.55 17.41
CA SER A 138 -6.22 -36.52 17.21
C SER A 138 -6.81 -35.11 17.40
N HIS A 139 -6.35 -34.40 18.44
CA HIS A 139 -6.75 -33.02 18.72
C HIS A 139 -6.17 -32.02 17.70
N LEU A 140 -4.92 -32.23 17.28
CA LEU A 140 -4.30 -31.38 16.27
C LEU A 140 -5.06 -31.46 14.93
N TYR A 141 -5.39 -32.66 14.47
CA TYR A 141 -6.16 -32.84 13.23
C TYR A 141 -7.52 -32.15 13.27
N PHE A 142 -8.21 -32.21 14.40
CA PHE A 142 -9.49 -31.53 14.58
C PHE A 142 -9.36 -30.01 14.63
N ALA A 143 -8.26 -29.49 15.22
CA ALA A 143 -8.02 -28.05 15.33
C ALA A 143 -7.58 -27.40 14.00
N LEU A 144 -7.01 -28.17 13.06
CA LEU A 144 -6.45 -27.63 11.81
C LEU A 144 -7.44 -26.82 10.96
N PRO A 145 -8.68 -27.27 10.69
CA PRO A 145 -9.63 -26.47 9.92
C PRO A 145 -9.93 -25.10 10.54
N MET A 146 -10.09 -25.03 11.86
CA MET A 146 -10.32 -23.78 12.59
C MET A 146 -9.09 -22.87 12.55
N LEU A 147 -7.90 -23.46 12.57
CA LEU A 147 -6.63 -22.74 12.40
C LEU A 147 -6.47 -22.20 10.97
N LEU A 148 -6.80 -22.99 9.95
CA LEU A 148 -6.64 -22.66 8.53
C LEU A 148 -7.59 -21.56 8.07
N LEU A 149 -8.81 -21.52 8.61
CA LEU A 149 -9.86 -20.59 8.19
C LEU A 149 -9.42 -19.11 8.19
N PRO A 150 -8.85 -18.54 9.28
CA PRO A 150 -8.41 -17.15 9.27
C PRO A 150 -7.21 -16.90 8.33
N HIS A 151 -6.34 -17.89 8.11
CA HIS A 151 -5.26 -17.78 7.11
C HIS A 151 -5.80 -17.74 5.68
N LEU A 152 -6.78 -18.59 5.37
CA LEU A 152 -7.46 -18.57 4.08
C LEU A 152 -8.18 -17.24 3.85
N ALA A 153 -8.86 -16.70 4.87
CA ALA A 153 -9.49 -15.39 4.79
C ALA A 153 -8.46 -14.28 4.48
N ASN A 154 -7.33 -14.26 5.17
CA ASN A 154 -6.25 -13.31 4.90
C ASN A 154 -5.66 -13.50 3.49
N LEU A 155 -5.49 -14.75 3.03
CA LEU A 155 -4.98 -15.04 1.69
C LEU A 155 -5.94 -14.55 0.59
N ILE A 156 -7.26 -14.66 0.80
CA ILE A 156 -8.29 -14.10 -0.08
C ILE A 156 -8.19 -12.57 -0.12
N VAL A 157 -8.08 -11.91 1.03
CA VAL A 157 -7.90 -10.45 1.12
C VAL A 157 -6.66 -9.99 0.35
N VAL A 158 -5.51 -10.61 0.62
CA VAL A 158 -4.24 -10.32 -0.07
C VAL A 158 -4.37 -10.60 -1.57
N GLY A 159 -5.03 -11.68 -1.96
CA GLY A 159 -5.30 -12.04 -3.35
C GLY A 159 -6.14 -11.00 -4.08
N LEU A 160 -7.22 -10.52 -3.46
CA LEU A 160 -8.09 -9.47 -4.01
C LEU A 160 -7.36 -8.12 -4.09
N ALA A 161 -6.63 -7.75 -3.04
CA ALA A 161 -5.86 -6.50 -2.98
C ALA A 161 -4.70 -6.46 -3.99
N THR A 162 -4.23 -7.61 -4.48
CA THR A 162 -3.14 -7.70 -5.47
C THR A 162 -3.61 -8.18 -6.85
N ALA A 163 -4.92 -8.39 -7.06
CA ALA A 163 -5.46 -8.78 -8.35
C ALA A 163 -5.29 -7.65 -9.39
N SER A 164 -4.73 -7.96 -10.55
CA SER A 164 -4.44 -6.97 -11.62
C SER A 164 -5.69 -6.22 -12.10
N LEU A 165 -6.84 -6.90 -12.13
CA LEU A 165 -8.15 -6.34 -12.51
C LEU A 165 -8.62 -5.25 -11.55
N LEU A 166 -8.51 -5.49 -10.24
CA LEU A 166 -9.01 -4.60 -9.19
C LEU A 166 -8.00 -3.53 -8.79
N ALA A 167 -6.76 -3.93 -8.60
CA ALA A 167 -5.70 -3.16 -7.94
C ALA A 167 -4.67 -2.56 -8.90
N GLY A 168 -4.65 -3.01 -10.16
CA GLY A 168 -3.73 -2.53 -11.20
C GLY A 168 -2.32 -3.12 -11.08
N SER A 169 -1.44 -2.71 -12.00
CA SER A 169 -0.08 -3.25 -12.14
C SER A 169 0.82 -2.98 -10.92
N HIS A 170 0.66 -1.83 -10.26
CA HIS A 170 1.45 -1.45 -9.09
C HIS A 170 1.24 -2.37 -7.89
N ALA A 171 0.02 -2.89 -7.71
CA ALA A 171 -0.27 -3.85 -6.64
C ALA A 171 0.06 -5.29 -7.07
N SER A 172 -0.22 -5.64 -8.32
CA SER A 172 -0.06 -7.00 -8.84
C SER A 172 1.37 -7.53 -8.77
N ARG A 173 2.39 -6.67 -8.90
CA ARG A 173 3.81 -7.07 -8.72
C ARG A 173 4.13 -7.61 -7.33
N TRP A 174 3.37 -7.23 -6.30
CA TRP A 174 3.63 -7.64 -4.92
C TRP A 174 2.91 -8.94 -4.54
N ARG A 175 2.07 -9.47 -5.45
CA ARG A 175 1.26 -10.67 -5.22
C ARG A 175 2.09 -11.86 -4.77
N ASN A 176 3.15 -12.20 -5.49
CA ASN A 176 3.97 -13.38 -5.16
C ASN A 176 4.61 -13.22 -3.78
N HIS A 177 5.18 -12.05 -3.48
CA HIS A 177 5.78 -11.78 -2.17
C HIS A 177 4.75 -11.86 -1.03
N ALA A 178 3.56 -11.27 -1.24
CA ALA A 178 2.51 -11.27 -0.23
C ALA A 178 1.94 -12.68 0.00
N VAL A 179 1.70 -13.45 -1.07
CA VAL A 179 1.24 -14.84 -0.99
C VAL A 179 2.30 -15.73 -0.31
N THR A 180 3.57 -15.60 -0.68
CA THR A 180 4.66 -16.36 -0.05
C THR A 180 4.78 -16.00 1.43
N ALA A 181 4.68 -14.73 1.80
CA ALA A 181 4.71 -14.31 3.20
C ALA A 181 3.54 -14.87 4.01
N SER A 182 2.31 -14.79 3.48
CA SER A 182 1.12 -15.36 4.13
C SER A 182 1.19 -16.88 4.26
N LEU A 183 1.69 -17.59 3.24
CA LEU A 183 1.85 -19.04 3.27
C LEU A 183 2.96 -19.47 4.26
N ALA A 184 4.09 -18.75 4.28
CA ALA A 184 5.15 -18.99 5.26
C ALA A 184 4.65 -18.78 6.68
N PHE A 185 3.82 -17.75 6.90
CA PHE A 185 3.19 -17.52 8.19
C PHE A 185 2.22 -18.63 8.59
N LEU A 186 1.41 -19.15 7.65
CA LEU A 186 0.56 -20.31 7.88
C LEU A 186 1.36 -21.54 8.31
N VAL A 187 2.44 -21.87 7.60
CA VAL A 187 3.30 -23.00 7.93
C VAL A 187 3.93 -22.82 9.31
N ALA A 188 4.39 -21.62 9.63
CA ALA A 188 4.95 -21.32 10.94
C ALA A 188 3.92 -21.47 12.07
N ASP A 189 2.67 -21.03 11.87
CA ASP A 189 1.60 -21.15 12.86
C ASP A 189 1.19 -22.62 13.10
N ILE A 190 1.08 -23.42 12.05
CA ILE A 190 0.87 -24.88 12.17
C ILE A 190 2.04 -25.53 12.91
N TYR A 191 3.28 -25.21 12.52
CA TYR A 191 4.47 -25.75 13.15
C TYR A 191 4.50 -25.43 14.65
N LEU A 192 4.27 -24.16 15.02
CA LEU A 192 4.25 -23.74 16.42
C LEU A 192 3.16 -24.46 17.22
N LEU A 193 1.97 -24.67 16.67
CA LEU A 193 0.91 -25.45 17.34
C LEU A 193 1.29 -26.94 17.48
N ALA A 194 1.89 -27.51 16.44
CA ALA A 194 2.26 -28.93 16.41
C ALA A 194 3.41 -29.27 17.36
N THR A 195 4.41 -28.40 17.48
CA THR A 195 5.61 -28.62 18.31
C THR A 195 5.53 -28.00 19.70
N TYR A 196 4.41 -27.35 20.06
CA TYR A 196 4.27 -26.74 21.39
C TYR A 196 4.22 -27.81 22.47
N ASP A 197 5.16 -27.73 23.41
CA ASP A 197 5.18 -28.57 24.61
C ASP A 197 4.29 -27.96 25.70
N HIS A 198 3.13 -28.58 25.96
CA HIS A 198 2.23 -28.16 27.03
C HIS A 198 2.59 -28.75 28.39
N SER A 199 3.64 -29.57 28.50
CA SER A 199 4.07 -30.18 29.76
C SER A 199 4.61 -29.16 30.77
N GLU A 200 5.15 -28.03 30.31
CA GLU A 200 5.65 -26.95 31.19
C GLU A 200 4.57 -26.44 32.16
N ASN A 201 3.33 -26.35 31.66
CA ASN A 201 2.16 -25.92 32.45
C ASN A 201 1.80 -26.91 33.58
N LYS A 202 2.31 -28.15 33.59
CA LYS A 202 2.15 -29.10 34.71
C LYS A 202 2.78 -28.58 36.00
N THR A 203 3.86 -27.82 35.88
CA THR A 203 4.60 -27.27 37.03
C THR A 203 4.09 -25.91 37.50
N ALA A 204 3.18 -25.28 36.75
CA ALA A 204 2.64 -23.97 37.06
C ALA A 204 1.73 -24.02 38.30
N THR A 205 2.20 -23.44 39.42
CA THR A 205 1.47 -23.40 40.69
C THR A 205 0.56 -22.17 40.83
N THR A 206 0.82 -21.11 40.07
CA THR A 206 0.07 -19.86 40.08
C THR A 206 -0.57 -19.59 38.71
N LEU A 207 -1.68 -18.84 38.71
CA LEU A 207 -2.38 -18.48 37.47
C LEU A 207 -1.50 -17.63 36.53
N GLY A 208 -0.68 -16.73 37.09
CA GLY A 208 0.23 -15.88 36.31
C GLY A 208 1.38 -16.63 35.64
N ALA A 209 1.73 -17.83 36.14
CA ALA A 209 2.72 -18.71 35.52
C ALA A 209 2.14 -19.58 34.40
N LEU A 210 0.83 -19.56 34.19
CA LEU A 210 0.16 -20.41 33.21
C LEU A 210 0.30 -19.84 31.81
N ASP A 211 0.92 -20.57 30.88
CA ASP A 211 0.95 -20.17 29.48
C ASP A 211 -0.35 -20.61 28.79
N CYS A 212 -1.21 -19.61 28.53
CA CYS A 212 -2.47 -19.75 27.81
C CYS A 212 -2.23 -19.70 26.30
N PHE A 213 -1.56 -20.74 25.77
CA PHE A 213 -1.05 -20.78 24.40
C PHE A 213 -2.12 -20.46 23.35
N PHE A 214 -3.31 -21.07 23.43
CA PHE A 214 -4.40 -20.85 22.48
C PHE A 214 -4.74 -19.36 22.30
N TRP A 215 -4.96 -18.65 23.41
CA TRP A 215 -5.31 -17.22 23.39
C TRP A 215 -4.13 -16.37 22.94
N ARG A 216 -2.92 -16.67 23.42
CA ARG A 216 -1.68 -15.97 23.03
C ARG A 216 -1.45 -16.06 21.53
N MET A 217 -1.54 -17.26 20.97
CA MET A 217 -1.35 -17.51 19.53
C MET A 217 -2.48 -16.91 18.70
N ARG A 218 -3.73 -16.93 19.18
CA ARG A 218 -4.83 -16.24 18.51
C ARG A 218 -4.56 -14.74 18.36
N THR A 219 -4.16 -14.06 19.44
CA THR A 219 -3.84 -12.63 19.38
C THR A 219 -2.64 -12.37 18.47
N LEU A 220 -1.56 -13.15 18.62
CA LEU A 220 -0.37 -13.03 17.76
C LEU A 220 -0.74 -13.21 16.28
N ARG A 221 -1.62 -14.16 15.96
CA ARG A 221 -2.07 -14.44 14.59
C ARG A 221 -2.73 -13.23 13.95
N TYR A 222 -3.68 -12.61 14.62
CA TYR A 222 -4.35 -11.42 14.09
C TYR A 222 -3.41 -10.21 14.00
N VAL A 223 -2.49 -10.05 14.96
CA VAL A 223 -1.44 -9.02 14.90
C VAL A 223 -0.51 -9.23 13.70
N MET A 224 -0.16 -10.48 13.38
CA MET A 224 0.68 -10.81 12.22
C MET A 224 -0.05 -10.56 10.90
N PHE A 225 -1.34 -10.90 10.79
CA PHE A 225 -2.13 -10.53 9.60
C PHE A 225 -2.18 -9.01 9.42
N MET A 226 -2.47 -8.28 10.49
CA MET A 226 -2.47 -6.82 10.52
C MET A 226 -1.10 -6.26 10.05
N ALA A 227 0.01 -6.83 10.52
CA ALA A 227 1.35 -6.41 10.11
C ALA A 227 1.62 -6.67 8.61
N ILE A 228 1.25 -7.84 8.10
CA ILE A 228 1.38 -8.19 6.67
C ILE A 228 0.57 -7.22 5.81
N ASP A 229 -0.70 -6.97 6.16
CA ASP A 229 -1.58 -6.06 5.44
C ASP A 229 -1.09 -4.62 5.48
N ALA A 230 -0.59 -4.16 6.62
CA ALA A 230 0.00 -2.83 6.77
C ALA A 230 1.24 -2.66 5.89
N VAL A 231 2.18 -3.61 5.94
CA VAL A 231 3.39 -3.57 5.11
C VAL A 231 3.04 -3.61 3.62
N LEU A 232 2.13 -4.48 3.22
CA LEU A 232 1.68 -4.57 1.84
C LEU A 232 1.00 -3.26 1.38
N GLY A 233 0.11 -2.71 2.20
CA GLY A 233 -0.56 -1.44 1.93
C GLY A 233 0.42 -0.28 1.77
N LEU A 234 1.41 -0.18 2.65
CA LEU A 234 2.48 0.81 2.59
C LEU A 234 3.32 0.69 1.32
N VAL A 235 3.70 -0.52 0.94
CA VAL A 235 4.51 -0.78 -0.24
C VAL A 235 3.73 -0.51 -1.54
N ILE A 236 2.44 -0.83 -1.58
CA ILE A 236 1.55 -0.47 -2.71
C ILE A 236 1.37 1.05 -2.81
N TRP A 237 1.18 1.73 -1.68
CA TRP A 237 1.08 3.18 -1.64
C TRP A 237 2.39 3.85 -2.11
N ALA A 238 3.53 3.40 -1.61
CA ALA A 238 4.82 3.96 -1.96
C ALA A 238 5.18 3.73 -3.44
N SER A 239 4.84 2.54 -3.97
CA SER A 239 5.06 2.19 -5.39
C SER A 239 4.08 2.84 -6.37
N SER A 240 2.88 3.21 -5.93
CA SER A 240 1.90 3.90 -6.78
C SER A 240 2.09 5.42 -6.81
N THR A 241 2.74 6.00 -5.79
CA THR A 241 3.03 7.43 -5.69
C THR A 241 4.43 7.81 -6.19
N ASN A 242 5.17 6.84 -6.74
CA ASN A 242 6.59 6.97 -7.14
C ASN A 242 7.53 7.42 -6.01
N ARG A 243 7.14 7.23 -4.75
CA ARG A 243 7.98 7.55 -3.58
C ARG A 243 9.05 6.49 -3.34
N ALA A 244 8.76 5.24 -3.71
CA ALA A 244 9.66 4.11 -3.60
C ALA A 244 9.37 3.09 -4.70
N PHE A 245 10.35 2.26 -5.08
CA PHE A 245 10.17 1.16 -6.04
C PHE A 245 9.67 1.61 -7.42
N VAL A 246 10.12 2.77 -7.90
CA VAL A 246 9.79 3.30 -9.23
C VAL A 246 10.17 2.27 -10.28
N LYS A 247 9.20 1.83 -11.07
CA LYS A 247 9.46 0.95 -12.21
C LYS A 247 9.86 1.85 -13.38
N PRO A 248 11.09 1.76 -13.92
CA PRO A 248 11.39 2.42 -15.18
C PRO A 248 10.47 1.82 -16.25
N LEU A 249 9.96 2.65 -17.16
CA LEU A 249 9.19 2.16 -18.30
C LEU A 249 10.03 1.10 -19.03
N SER A 250 9.39 0.00 -19.45
CA SER A 250 10.08 -1.02 -20.24
C SER A 250 10.67 -0.40 -21.50
N ALA A 251 11.73 -0.99 -22.06
CA ALA A 251 12.37 -0.43 -23.26
C ALA A 251 11.36 -0.27 -24.41
N VAL A 252 10.41 -1.20 -24.53
CA VAL A 252 9.31 -1.18 -25.51
C VAL A 252 8.32 -0.06 -25.20
N GLU A 253 7.86 0.09 -23.96
CA GLU A 253 6.95 1.19 -23.58
C GLU A 253 7.61 2.57 -23.72
N ARG A 254 8.93 2.66 -23.47
CA ARG A 254 9.70 3.89 -23.74
C ARG A 254 9.72 4.20 -25.23
N GLN A 255 9.98 3.19 -26.07
CA GLN A 255 10.01 3.36 -27.51
C GLN A 255 8.64 3.75 -28.06
N GLU A 256 7.55 3.08 -27.65
CA GLU A 256 6.18 3.44 -28.03
C GLU A 256 5.82 4.86 -27.61
N TYR A 257 6.21 5.27 -26.40
CA TYR A 257 5.98 6.63 -25.92
C TYR A 257 6.73 7.68 -26.76
N SER A 258 8.02 7.44 -27.03
CA SER A 258 8.83 8.30 -27.89
C SER A 258 8.26 8.38 -29.31
N VAL A 259 7.80 7.27 -29.88
CA VAL A 259 7.16 7.23 -31.21
C VAL A 259 5.87 8.04 -31.21
N ARG A 260 4.98 7.86 -30.22
CA ARG A 260 3.73 8.65 -30.13
C ARG A 260 3.99 10.15 -29.99
N MET A 261 5.05 10.52 -29.25
CA MET A 261 5.45 11.92 -29.17
C MET A 261 5.97 12.45 -30.51
N LEU A 262 6.81 11.67 -31.19
CA LEU A 262 7.31 12.03 -32.52
C LEU A 262 6.17 12.15 -33.52
N GLU A 263 5.18 11.26 -33.51
CA GLU A 263 3.98 11.35 -34.33
C GLU A 263 3.20 12.64 -34.07
N ALA A 264 2.99 13.00 -32.79
CA ALA A 264 2.30 14.23 -32.42
C ALA A 264 3.05 15.49 -32.87
N ILE A 265 4.38 15.51 -32.72
CA ILE A 265 5.23 16.62 -33.19
C ILE A 265 5.21 16.69 -34.72
N THR A 266 5.34 15.55 -35.39
CA THR A 266 5.34 15.47 -36.86
C THR A 266 4.01 15.95 -37.42
N GLY A 267 2.87 15.56 -36.83
CA GLY A 267 1.56 16.06 -37.21
C GLY A 267 1.42 17.58 -37.07
N ARG A 268 1.99 18.17 -36.01
CA ARG A 268 2.02 19.63 -35.82
C ARG A 268 2.91 20.33 -36.85
N LEU A 269 4.09 19.78 -37.13
CA LEU A 269 5.01 20.30 -38.14
C LEU A 269 4.41 20.23 -39.54
N MET A 270 3.73 19.13 -39.88
CA MET A 270 3.01 19.00 -41.14
C MET A 270 1.89 20.04 -41.24
N GLY A 271 1.08 20.21 -40.19
CA GLY A 271 0.06 21.26 -40.15
C GLY A 271 0.64 22.67 -40.35
N LEU A 272 1.75 22.97 -39.67
CA LEU A 272 2.45 24.25 -39.82
C LEU A 272 3.04 24.42 -41.23
N SER A 273 3.60 23.37 -41.82
CA SER A 273 4.14 23.41 -43.18
C SER A 273 3.04 23.68 -44.22
N LEU A 274 1.85 23.10 -44.02
CA LEU A 274 0.69 23.34 -44.88
C LEU A 274 0.24 24.80 -44.77
N VAL A 275 0.15 25.35 -43.56
CA VAL A 275 -0.19 26.77 -43.35
C VAL A 275 0.84 27.68 -44.02
N MET A 276 2.13 27.44 -43.79
CA MET A 276 3.20 28.24 -44.41
C MET A 276 3.21 28.13 -45.94
N SER A 277 2.93 26.94 -46.48
CA SER A 277 2.85 26.74 -47.93
C SER A 277 1.61 27.44 -48.53
N ALA A 278 0.48 27.41 -47.83
CA ALA A 278 -0.74 28.09 -48.23
C ALA A 278 -0.55 29.61 -48.19
N GLU A 279 0.07 30.14 -47.13
CA GLU A 279 0.43 31.55 -47.00
C GLU A 279 1.35 31.99 -48.15
N ARG A 280 2.43 31.25 -48.41
CA ARG A 280 3.38 31.58 -49.49
C ARG A 280 2.72 31.54 -50.86
N SER A 281 1.89 30.53 -51.12
CA SER A 281 1.17 30.41 -52.39
C SER A 281 0.20 31.58 -52.59
N ASP A 282 -0.58 31.91 -51.56
CA ASP A 282 -1.58 32.98 -51.58
C ASP A 282 -0.94 34.37 -51.70
N MET A 283 0.21 34.57 -51.05
CA MET A 283 1.01 35.80 -51.15
C MET A 283 1.57 36.00 -52.56
N SER A 284 1.99 34.93 -53.24
CA SER A 284 2.49 35.00 -54.63
C SER A 284 1.37 35.23 -55.66
N SER A 285 0.14 34.76 -55.41
CA SER A 285 -1.00 34.95 -56.31
C SER A 285 -1.81 36.21 -56.04
N GLY A 286 -1.40 37.05 -55.08
CA GLY A 286 -2.11 38.28 -54.72
C GLY A 286 -3.43 38.05 -53.97
N GLY A 287 -3.54 36.92 -53.25
CA GLY A 287 -4.72 36.56 -52.47
C GLY A 287 -4.85 37.29 -51.13
N LEU A 288 -5.61 36.73 -50.19
CA LEU A 288 -5.98 37.40 -48.93
C LEU A 288 -4.76 37.82 -48.10
N PHE A 289 -3.74 36.96 -47.97
CA PHE A 289 -2.53 37.27 -47.19
C PHE A 289 -1.69 38.36 -47.85
N GLY A 290 -1.54 38.32 -49.18
CA GLY A 290 -0.88 39.39 -49.93
C GLY A 290 -1.61 40.73 -49.80
N ARG A 291 -2.94 40.72 -49.80
CA ARG A 291 -3.77 41.92 -49.56
C ARG A 291 -3.66 42.42 -48.13
N ALA A 292 -3.64 41.53 -47.14
CA ALA A 292 -3.46 41.89 -45.73
C ALA A 292 -2.07 42.49 -45.49
N ALA A 293 -1.00 41.91 -46.06
CA ALA A 293 0.34 42.45 -45.98
C ALA A 293 0.42 43.85 -46.62
N ASN A 294 -0.16 44.02 -47.81
CA ASN A 294 -0.24 45.33 -48.46
C ASN A 294 -1.06 46.35 -47.68
N TYR A 295 -2.15 45.91 -47.01
CA TYR A 295 -2.93 46.77 -46.13
C TYR A 295 -2.08 47.25 -44.96
N TRP A 296 -1.40 46.35 -44.24
CA TRP A 296 -0.55 46.71 -43.11
C TRP A 296 0.64 47.59 -43.53
N MET A 297 1.25 47.36 -44.69
CA MET A 297 2.29 48.24 -45.21
C MET A 297 1.78 49.65 -45.52
N ARG A 298 0.56 49.76 -46.06
CA ARG A 298 -0.09 51.06 -46.31
C ARG A 298 -0.48 51.76 -45.02
N GLU A 299 -1.02 51.01 -44.08
CA GLU A 299 -1.37 51.51 -42.75
C GLU A 299 -0.12 52.00 -42.03
N ASP A 300 0.97 51.24 -42.06
CA ASP A 300 2.25 51.65 -41.44
C ASP A 300 2.84 52.88 -42.10
N ALA A 301 2.77 53.00 -43.44
CA ALA A 301 3.18 54.20 -44.15
C ALA A 301 2.33 55.43 -43.75
N ALA A 302 1.01 55.28 -43.71
CA ALA A 302 0.09 56.34 -43.28
C ALA A 302 0.27 56.70 -41.81
N ASN A 303 0.48 55.71 -40.95
CA ASN A 303 0.71 55.91 -39.52
C ASN A 303 2.06 56.59 -39.29
N ASN A 304 3.12 56.21 -40.02
CA ASN A 304 4.42 56.88 -39.95
C ASN A 304 4.36 58.33 -40.43
N GLU A 305 3.53 58.63 -41.44
CA GLU A 305 3.26 60.01 -41.87
C GLU A 305 2.57 60.81 -40.75
N MET A 306 1.53 60.24 -40.13
CA MET A 306 0.85 60.85 -38.98
C MET A 306 1.77 61.00 -37.75
N HIS A 307 2.66 60.03 -37.49
CA HIS A 307 3.66 60.09 -36.42
C HIS A 307 4.74 61.16 -36.68
N GLY A 308 4.87 61.66 -37.91
CA GLY A 308 5.72 62.80 -38.26
C GLY A 308 5.09 64.15 -37.90
N GLU A 309 3.77 64.21 -37.69
CA GLU A 309 3.08 65.45 -37.36
C GLU A 309 3.30 65.84 -35.89
N PRO A 310 3.70 67.09 -35.61
CA PRO A 310 4.08 67.52 -34.26
C PRO A 310 2.91 67.44 -33.26
N GLU A 311 1.67 67.63 -33.74
CA GLU A 311 0.46 67.53 -32.92
C GLU A 311 0.19 66.09 -32.46
N VAL A 312 0.37 65.11 -33.35
CA VAL A 312 0.18 63.68 -33.06
C VAL A 312 1.25 63.19 -32.09
N VAL A 313 2.51 63.58 -32.29
CA VAL A 313 3.61 63.25 -31.37
C VAL A 313 3.32 63.80 -29.97
N GLN A 314 2.83 65.03 -29.86
CA GLN A 314 2.47 65.64 -28.59
C GLN A 314 1.28 64.94 -27.92
N ALA A 315 0.27 64.56 -28.70
CA ALA A 315 -0.87 63.78 -28.22
C ALA A 315 -0.44 62.39 -27.73
N MET A 316 0.48 61.71 -28.42
CA MET A 316 1.03 60.43 -28.00
C MET A 316 1.87 60.53 -26.73
N GLN A 317 2.70 61.56 -26.59
CA GLN A 317 3.46 61.80 -25.37
C GLN A 317 2.52 62.06 -24.17
N ASN A 318 1.43 62.79 -24.40
CA ASN A 318 0.36 63.01 -23.41
C ASN A 318 -0.44 61.74 -23.09
N ALA A 319 -0.63 60.84 -24.06
CA ALA A 319 -1.25 59.55 -23.82
C ALA A 319 -0.31 58.61 -23.04
N LYS A 320 0.98 58.59 -23.39
CA LYS A 320 2.01 57.80 -22.72
C LYS A 320 2.17 58.18 -21.25
N SER A 321 2.00 59.45 -20.89
CA SER A 321 2.01 59.90 -19.49
C SER A 321 0.79 59.44 -18.68
N ARG A 322 -0.31 59.09 -19.35
CA ARG A 322 -1.54 58.54 -18.73
C ARG A 322 -1.52 57.01 -18.63
N ILE A 323 -0.66 56.35 -19.40
CA ILE A 323 -0.51 54.90 -19.37
C ILE A 323 0.40 54.51 -18.20
N ASN A 324 -0.10 53.68 -17.31
CA ASN A 324 0.69 53.11 -16.23
C ASN A 324 1.61 52.01 -16.80
N LEU A 325 2.82 52.41 -17.22
CA LEU A 325 3.83 51.51 -17.80
C LEU A 325 4.17 50.33 -16.88
N ALA A 326 4.13 50.51 -15.56
CA ALA A 326 4.40 49.44 -14.60
C ALA A 326 3.31 48.34 -14.63
N ARG A 327 2.06 48.71 -14.89
CA ARG A 327 0.96 47.75 -15.08
C ARG A 327 1.13 46.95 -16.37
N VAL A 328 1.47 47.62 -17.46
CA VAL A 328 1.70 46.96 -18.77
C VAL A 328 2.91 46.02 -18.68
N GLU A 329 3.98 46.44 -18.01
CA GLU A 329 5.15 45.58 -17.77
C GLU A 329 4.81 44.36 -16.91
N LEU A 330 3.97 44.51 -15.89
CA LEU A 330 3.50 43.40 -15.07
C LEU A 330 2.65 42.41 -15.89
N GLU A 331 1.72 42.90 -16.69
CA GLU A 331 0.87 42.07 -17.56
C GLU A 331 1.73 41.33 -18.60
N ALA A 332 2.72 42.00 -19.19
CA ALA A 332 3.68 41.37 -20.10
C ALA A 332 4.54 40.30 -19.40
N LYS A 333 5.02 40.56 -18.18
CA LYS A 333 5.74 39.57 -17.36
C LYS A 333 4.87 38.37 -17.01
N ILE A 334 3.60 38.57 -16.68
CA ILE A 334 2.65 37.48 -16.40
C ILE A 334 2.45 36.62 -17.64
N LEU A 335 2.28 37.24 -18.82
CA LEU A 335 2.06 36.52 -20.06
C LEU A 335 3.32 35.76 -20.50
N ALA A 336 4.50 36.38 -20.40
CA ALA A 336 5.79 35.75 -20.65
C ALA A 336 6.08 34.62 -19.65
N ALA A 337 5.78 34.82 -18.37
CA ALA A 337 5.90 33.78 -17.35
C ALA A 337 4.93 32.62 -17.60
N GLY A 338 3.74 32.88 -18.16
CA GLY A 338 2.81 31.85 -18.60
C GLY A 338 3.41 30.97 -19.70
N ILE A 339 3.97 31.59 -20.73
CA ILE A 339 4.65 30.87 -21.84
C ILE A 339 5.87 30.10 -21.34
N ILE A 340 6.68 30.70 -20.45
CA ILE A 340 7.86 30.03 -19.86
C ILE A 340 7.43 28.89 -18.96
N ARG A 341 6.38 29.05 -18.15
CA ARG A 341 5.86 27.98 -17.27
C ARG A 341 5.33 26.82 -18.10
N ASP A 342 4.59 27.09 -19.17
CA ASP A 342 4.11 26.05 -20.08
C ASP A 342 5.29 25.32 -20.75
N ALA A 343 6.35 26.04 -21.12
CA ALA A 343 7.61 25.45 -21.60
C ALA A 343 8.36 24.66 -20.50
N HIS A 344 8.29 25.10 -19.24
CA HIS A 344 8.92 24.44 -18.10
C HIS A 344 8.15 23.20 -17.63
N ASP A 345 6.82 23.17 -17.77
CA ASP A 345 5.99 21.97 -17.57
C ASP A 345 6.27 20.93 -18.66
N VAL A 346 6.59 21.36 -19.88
CA VAL A 346 7.14 20.50 -20.95
C VAL A 346 8.55 19.99 -20.60
N ARG A 347 9.38 20.78 -19.90
CA ARG A 347 10.70 20.36 -19.44
C ARG A 347 10.65 19.41 -18.23
N ALA A 348 9.78 19.69 -17.26
CA ALA A 348 9.61 18.94 -16.01
C ALA A 348 8.86 17.61 -16.20
N SER A 349 8.13 17.45 -17.31
CA SER A 349 7.62 16.16 -17.77
C SER A 349 8.71 15.21 -18.31
N GLY A 350 9.98 15.63 -18.31
CA GLY A 350 11.14 14.78 -18.64
C GLY A 350 11.41 14.63 -20.13
N LEU A 351 10.95 15.58 -20.96
CA LEU A 351 10.90 15.46 -22.42
C LEU A 351 12.07 16.09 -23.18
N ILE A 352 13.10 16.60 -22.49
CA ILE A 352 14.34 17.08 -23.11
C ILE A 352 15.53 16.45 -22.39
N TYR A 353 16.36 15.73 -23.15
CA TYR A 353 17.63 15.16 -22.71
C TYR A 353 18.58 16.26 -22.25
N GLN A 354 19.10 16.17 -21.02
CA GLN A 354 20.22 16.99 -20.55
C GLN A 354 21.54 16.27 -20.91
N PRO A 355 22.46 16.88 -21.68
CA PRO A 355 23.83 16.39 -21.73
C PRO A 355 24.49 16.62 -20.37
N PRO A 356 25.41 15.73 -19.94
CA PRO A 356 26.13 15.91 -18.68
C PRO A 356 26.99 17.17 -18.74
N LEU A 357 26.95 17.95 -17.66
CA LEU A 357 27.92 19.02 -17.43
C LEU A 357 29.25 18.37 -17.05
N GLU A 358 30.28 18.63 -17.84
CA GLU A 358 31.69 18.37 -17.50
C GLU A 358 32.18 19.26 -16.36
#